data_AF-A0A0P7XBK9-F1
#
_entry.id   AF-A0A0P7XBK9-F1
#
_cell.length_a   1.000
_cell.length_b   1.000
_cell.length_c   1.000
_cell.angle_alpha   90.00
_cell.angle_beta   90.00
_cell.angle_gamma   90.00
#
_symmetry.space_group_name_H-M   'P 1'
#
loop_
_entity.id
_entity.type
_entity.pdbx_description
1 polymer ?
#
loop_
_entity_poly.entity_id
_entity_poly.type
_entity_poly.pdbx_seq_one_letter_code
_entity_poly.pdbx_strand_id
1 'polypeptide(L)'
;MGHEIREQSVTLPCHVARLPENKARNRYRDVSPFDDSRICLQLGTNDYINASLISMKETRRSYILTQGPLPNTCGHFWEMVWEQRSSGVVMLNRIIEKGSVKCAQYWPSEGDTEMVFEDTNFKLTLVSKDVKSYYTVRQLTLENLSTQESREVLHFHYTTWPDFGVPESPASFLNFLFRVRESGCLASDKGPAVVHCSAGIGRSGTFCLVDTCLLLMSLREDPSSVRLRDVLLDMRHYRMGLIQTPDQLRFSYLAESWKELSKEEDPPPEFTPPPPRPPKRFGVDSHNGRMAAFPFPVPITKPDDEPVTGHHNSFHISSAAPETELRRRAVGDASDRVTDEAQPEGLRPETPRPAVAAAVDT
;
A
#
# COMPACT_ATOMS: atom_id res chain seq x y z
N MET A 1 21.66 12.22 0.15
CA MET A 1 20.50 11.84 -0.70
C MET A 1 19.14 11.92 0.00
N GLY A 2 18.83 11.11 1.03
CA GLY A 2 17.49 11.14 1.66
C GLY A 2 17.13 12.47 2.38
N HIS A 3 18.11 13.16 2.95
CA HIS A 3 17.94 14.48 3.59
C HIS A 3 17.60 15.57 2.57
N GLU A 4 18.37 15.64 1.47
CA GLU A 4 18.18 16.61 0.39
C GLU A 4 16.78 16.52 -0.26
N ILE A 5 16.23 15.31 -0.41
CA ILE A 5 14.89 15.14 -1.00
C ILE A 5 13.82 15.75 -0.08
N ARG A 6 13.98 15.65 1.25
CA ARG A 6 13.06 16.28 2.20
C ARG A 6 13.14 17.81 2.13
N GLU A 7 14.34 18.37 2.00
CA GLU A 7 14.55 19.82 1.89
C GLU A 7 13.99 20.39 0.58
N GLN A 8 14.06 19.62 -0.51
CA GLN A 8 13.54 20.02 -1.83
C GLN A 8 12.04 19.72 -2.01
N SER A 9 11.41 19.04 -1.06
CA SER A 9 9.97 18.74 -1.17
C SER A 9 9.16 20.02 -0.93
N VAL A 10 8.20 20.27 -1.82
CA VAL A 10 7.25 21.36 -1.63
C VAL A 10 6.43 21.15 -0.35
N THR A 11 6.14 22.26 0.33
CA THR A 11 5.18 22.29 1.43
C THR A 11 3.95 23.04 0.94
N LEU A 12 2.86 22.31 0.69
CA LEU A 12 1.60 22.88 0.22
C LEU A 12 0.57 22.90 1.37
N PRO A 13 -0.49 23.73 1.27
CA PRO A 13 -1.53 23.83 2.29
C PRO A 13 -2.27 22.51 2.55
N CYS A 14 -2.69 22.32 3.81
CA CYS A 14 -3.55 21.22 4.26
C CYS A 14 -4.63 21.75 5.22
N HIS A 15 -5.25 22.87 4.90
CA HIS A 15 -6.19 23.56 5.78
C HIS A 15 -7.39 22.67 6.11
N VAL A 16 -7.97 21.99 5.12
CA VAL A 16 -9.18 21.16 5.32
C VAL A 16 -8.88 20.00 6.28
N ALA A 17 -7.73 19.35 6.09
CA ALA A 17 -7.29 18.24 6.94
C ALA A 17 -7.09 18.64 8.42
N ARG A 18 -6.81 19.93 8.68
CA ARG A 18 -6.52 20.48 10.01
C ARG A 18 -7.75 21.06 10.71
N LEU A 19 -8.91 21.10 10.07
CA LEU A 19 -10.15 21.53 10.70
C LEU A 19 -10.47 20.64 11.92
N PRO A 20 -11.00 21.21 13.02
CA PRO A 20 -11.28 20.44 14.24
C PRO A 20 -12.17 19.21 14.02
N GLU A 21 -13.19 19.34 13.16
CA GLU A 21 -14.12 18.26 12.78
C GLU A 21 -13.44 17.08 12.06
N ASN A 22 -12.32 17.33 11.37
CA ASN A 22 -11.58 16.32 10.61
C ASN A 22 -10.51 15.61 11.44
N LYS A 23 -10.27 16.02 12.68
CA LYS A 23 -9.27 15.41 13.56
C LYS A 23 -9.47 13.90 13.73
N ALA A 24 -10.72 13.45 13.89
CA ALA A 24 -11.06 12.04 14.05
C ALA A 24 -11.00 11.22 12.74
N ARG A 25 -10.84 11.88 11.58
CA ARG A 25 -10.67 11.23 10.26
C ARG A 25 -9.18 11.06 9.90
N ASN A 26 -8.26 11.53 10.73
CA ASN A 26 -6.82 11.44 10.53
C ASN A 26 -6.17 10.43 11.48
N ARG A 27 -5.50 9.43 10.92
CA ARG A 27 -4.77 8.43 11.72
C ARG A 27 -3.51 9.02 12.37
N TYR A 28 -2.83 9.91 11.66
CA TYR A 28 -1.59 10.55 12.11
C TYR A 28 -1.71 12.06 11.95
N ARG A 29 -1.28 12.81 12.97
CA ARG A 29 -1.39 14.28 13.00
C ARG A 29 -0.44 14.95 11.99
N ASP A 30 0.66 14.30 11.67
CA ASP A 30 1.74 14.77 10.82
C ASP A 30 1.63 14.29 9.37
N VAL A 31 0.55 13.57 9.01
CA VAL A 31 0.30 13.08 7.65
C VAL A 31 -1.08 13.52 7.19
N SER A 32 -1.11 14.49 6.29
CA SER A 32 -2.35 15.06 5.75
C SER A 32 -2.30 15.13 4.22
N PRO A 33 -3.43 15.03 3.52
CA PRO A 33 -3.48 15.36 2.09
C PRO A 33 -3.31 16.87 1.90
N PHE A 34 -2.71 17.28 0.78
CA PHE A 34 -2.75 18.69 0.38
C PHE A 34 -4.15 19.06 -0.11
N ASP A 35 -4.54 20.32 0.08
CA ASP A 35 -5.89 20.78 -0.28
C ASP A 35 -6.17 20.62 -1.78
N ASP A 36 -5.18 20.87 -2.64
CA ASP A 36 -5.32 20.84 -4.11
C ASP A 36 -5.43 19.43 -4.69
N SER A 37 -4.91 18.42 -3.99
CA SER A 37 -4.83 17.03 -4.48
C SER A 37 -5.68 16.06 -3.68
N ARG A 38 -6.37 16.52 -2.62
CA ARG A 38 -7.21 15.65 -1.80
C ARG A 38 -8.36 15.07 -2.62
N ILE A 39 -8.81 13.88 -2.25
CA ILE A 39 -10.11 13.38 -2.72
C ILE A 39 -11.21 14.03 -1.88
N CYS A 40 -12.28 14.47 -2.56
CA CYS A 40 -13.49 14.99 -1.95
C CYS A 40 -14.61 13.96 -2.12
N LEU A 41 -15.19 13.51 -1.01
CA LEU A 41 -16.37 12.65 -0.98
C LEU A 41 -17.61 13.43 -1.40
N GLN A 42 -18.59 12.77 -2.03
CA GLN A 42 -19.80 13.43 -2.54
C GLN A 42 -21.03 13.17 -1.66
N LEU A 43 -21.00 12.17 -0.77
CA LEU A 43 -22.07 11.90 0.18
C LEU A 43 -21.86 12.62 1.51
N GLY A 44 -22.97 12.93 2.18
CA GLY A 44 -22.96 13.58 3.49
C GLY A 44 -22.58 15.07 3.45
N THR A 45 -22.32 15.64 4.63
CA THR A 45 -22.04 17.07 4.80
C THR A 45 -20.55 17.40 4.90
N ASN A 46 -19.70 16.39 5.09
CA ASN A 46 -18.26 16.56 5.24
C ASN A 46 -17.53 15.71 4.20
N ASP A 47 -16.98 16.39 3.18
CA ASP A 47 -16.31 15.81 2.02
C ASP A 47 -14.90 15.24 2.30
N TYR A 48 -14.44 15.29 3.56
CA TYR A 48 -13.05 15.02 3.89
C TYR A 48 -12.75 13.52 4.05
N ILE A 49 -11.75 13.06 3.31
CA ILE A 49 -11.02 11.81 3.56
C ILE A 49 -9.52 12.06 3.44
N ASN A 50 -8.69 11.39 4.25
CA ASN A 50 -7.23 11.49 4.15
C ASN A 50 -6.70 10.66 2.97
N ALA A 51 -6.94 11.15 1.76
CA ALA A 51 -6.52 10.54 0.51
C ALA A 51 -6.07 11.62 -0.48
N SER A 52 -5.08 11.31 -1.32
CA SER A 52 -4.55 12.22 -2.33
C SER A 52 -4.53 11.54 -3.70
N LEU A 53 -5.02 12.24 -4.73
CA LEU A 53 -4.85 11.84 -6.12
C LEU A 53 -3.45 12.23 -6.58
N ILE A 54 -2.65 11.25 -6.98
CA ILE A 54 -1.35 11.44 -7.61
C ILE A 54 -1.52 11.17 -9.10
N SER A 55 -1.27 12.17 -9.94
CA SER A 55 -1.43 12.04 -11.40
C SER A 55 -0.09 12.25 -12.11
N MET A 56 0.42 11.18 -12.71
CA MET A 56 1.68 11.20 -13.45
C MET A 56 1.39 11.42 -14.93
N LYS A 57 1.51 12.68 -15.37
CA LYS A 57 1.07 13.13 -16.70
C LYS A 57 1.73 12.36 -17.85
N GLU A 58 3.05 12.20 -17.79
CA GLU A 58 3.83 11.54 -18.85
C GLU A 58 3.42 10.08 -19.03
N THR A 59 3.19 9.36 -17.93
CA THR A 59 2.78 7.96 -17.98
C THR A 59 1.28 7.76 -18.13
N ARG A 60 0.47 8.83 -18.02
CA ARG A 60 -0.99 8.81 -17.89
C ARG A 60 -1.47 7.87 -16.78
N ARG A 61 -0.64 7.62 -15.77
CA ARG A 61 -0.94 6.77 -14.63
C ARG A 61 -1.40 7.63 -13.47
N SER A 62 -2.50 7.25 -12.82
CA SER A 62 -2.99 7.91 -11.62
C SER A 62 -3.20 6.91 -10.49
N TYR A 63 -2.97 7.38 -9.26
CA TYR A 63 -3.15 6.59 -8.04
C TYR A 63 -3.88 7.43 -6.99
N ILE A 64 -4.65 6.78 -6.13
CA ILE A 64 -5.12 7.40 -4.89
C ILE A 64 -4.30 6.83 -3.75
N LEU A 65 -3.47 7.65 -3.12
CA LEU A 65 -2.76 7.25 -1.90
C LEU A 65 -3.54 7.71 -0.68
N THR A 66 -3.88 6.77 0.20
CA THR A 66 -4.69 7.01 1.39
C THR A 66 -4.11 6.34 2.63
N GLN A 67 -4.51 6.79 3.82
CA GLN A 67 -4.17 6.11 5.07
C GLN A 67 -4.91 4.76 5.17
N GLY A 68 -4.42 3.86 6.02
CA GLY A 68 -5.19 2.67 6.40
C GLY A 68 -6.45 3.09 7.14
N PRO A 69 -7.66 2.68 6.70
CA PRO A 69 -8.93 3.11 7.28
C PRO A 69 -8.96 3.02 8.80
N LEU A 70 -9.56 4.02 9.43
CA LEU A 70 -9.94 4.01 10.84
C LEU A 70 -11.32 3.34 10.98
N PRO A 71 -11.70 2.86 12.18
CA PRO A 71 -13.02 2.27 12.39
C PRO A 71 -14.17 3.17 11.90
N ASN A 72 -14.07 4.48 12.11
CA ASN A 72 -15.05 5.50 11.69
C ASN A 72 -14.83 6.03 10.26
N THR A 73 -13.93 5.44 9.47
CA THR A 73 -13.70 5.85 8.07
C THR A 73 -13.68 4.68 7.09
N CYS A 74 -14.17 3.50 7.48
CA CYS A 74 -14.32 2.38 6.56
C CYS A 74 -15.39 2.66 5.50
N GLY A 75 -16.55 3.21 5.88
CA GLY A 75 -17.59 3.63 4.93
C GLY A 75 -17.08 4.65 3.93
N HIS A 76 -16.52 5.76 4.44
CA HIS A 76 -15.86 6.79 3.63
C HIS A 76 -14.80 6.23 2.65
N PHE A 77 -14.06 5.20 3.04
CA PHE A 77 -13.08 4.56 2.15
C PHE A 77 -13.74 3.85 0.97
N TRP A 78 -14.85 3.14 1.19
CA TRP A 78 -15.57 2.44 0.13
C TRP A 78 -16.42 3.37 -0.73
N GLU A 79 -16.95 4.45 -0.14
CA GLU A 79 -17.52 5.57 -0.88
C GLU A 79 -16.50 6.15 -1.86
N MET A 80 -15.29 6.45 -1.41
CA MET A 80 -14.21 6.93 -2.27
C MET A 80 -13.91 5.93 -3.41
N VAL A 81 -13.77 4.63 -3.10
CA VAL A 81 -13.54 3.57 -4.12
C VAL A 81 -14.65 3.58 -5.16
N TRP A 82 -15.91 3.72 -4.74
CA TRP A 82 -17.08 3.77 -5.61
C TRP A 82 -17.08 5.01 -6.51
N GLU A 83 -16.97 6.20 -5.91
CA GLU A 83 -17.05 7.49 -6.63
C GLU A 83 -15.92 7.65 -7.64
N GLN A 84 -14.72 7.20 -7.28
CA GLN A 84 -13.54 7.29 -8.13
C GLN A 84 -13.46 6.15 -9.15
N ARG A 85 -14.45 5.25 -9.18
CA ARG A 85 -14.54 4.11 -10.11
C ARG A 85 -13.29 3.23 -10.07
N SER A 86 -12.68 3.09 -8.91
CA SER A 86 -11.47 2.31 -8.71
C SER A 86 -11.82 0.82 -8.79
N SER A 87 -11.15 0.09 -9.68
CA SER A 87 -11.32 -1.37 -9.81
C SER A 87 -10.37 -2.17 -8.93
N GLY A 88 -9.40 -1.52 -8.27
CA GLY A 88 -8.39 -2.18 -7.45
C GLY A 88 -7.97 -1.40 -6.21
N VAL A 89 -7.76 -2.14 -5.12
CA VAL A 89 -7.20 -1.67 -3.85
C VAL A 89 -5.92 -2.43 -3.56
N VAL A 90 -4.82 -1.72 -3.30
CA VAL A 90 -3.51 -2.27 -2.95
C VAL A 90 -3.20 -1.95 -1.48
N MET A 91 -3.21 -2.98 -0.64
CA MET A 91 -2.91 -2.91 0.79
C MET A 91 -1.50 -3.44 1.07
N LEU A 92 -0.65 -2.59 1.65
CA LEU A 92 0.77 -2.89 1.89
C LEU A 92 1.14 -3.00 3.37
N ASN A 93 0.16 -3.28 4.24
CA ASN A 93 0.38 -3.48 5.67
C ASN A 93 -0.51 -4.60 6.21
N ARG A 94 -0.17 -5.13 7.38
CA ARG A 94 -1.08 -5.98 8.17
C ARG A 94 -1.95 -5.09 9.06
N ILE A 95 -3.11 -5.61 9.48
CA ILE A 95 -4.01 -4.90 10.42
C ILE A 95 -3.27 -4.59 11.71
N ILE A 96 -2.51 -5.56 12.22
CA ILE A 96 -1.69 -5.44 13.43
C ILE A 96 -0.22 -5.63 13.06
N GLU A 97 0.62 -4.70 13.50
CA GLU A 97 2.06 -4.68 13.28
C GLU A 97 2.74 -4.27 14.58
N LYS A 98 3.68 -5.09 15.07
CA LYS A 98 4.31 -4.97 16.40
C LYS A 98 3.31 -4.72 17.54
N GLY A 99 2.19 -5.45 17.53
CA GLY A 99 1.14 -5.33 18.56
C GLY A 99 0.28 -4.06 18.47
N SER A 100 0.49 -3.20 17.47
CA SER A 100 -0.29 -1.97 17.26
C SER A 100 -1.23 -2.10 16.05
N VAL A 101 -2.47 -1.63 16.19
CA VAL A 101 -3.43 -1.56 15.07
C VAL A 101 -3.01 -0.47 14.08
N LYS A 102 -2.70 -0.87 12.85
CA LYS A 102 -2.26 0.00 11.75
C LYS A 102 -3.34 0.33 10.74
N CYS A 103 -4.41 -0.45 10.72
CA CYS A 103 -5.53 -0.35 9.81
C CYS A 103 -6.73 -1.06 10.46
N ALA A 104 -7.95 -0.59 10.24
CA ALA A 104 -9.15 -1.35 10.62
C ALA A 104 -9.33 -2.59 9.71
N GLN A 105 -10.12 -3.56 10.17
CA GLN A 105 -10.65 -4.63 9.32
C GLN A 105 -11.77 -4.02 8.46
N TYR A 106 -11.41 -3.49 7.28
CA TYR A 106 -12.34 -2.74 6.41
C TYR A 106 -12.93 -3.58 5.27
N TRP A 107 -12.68 -4.89 5.29
CA TRP A 107 -13.29 -5.89 4.39
C TRP A 107 -13.83 -7.06 5.24
N PRO A 108 -14.67 -7.95 4.71
CA PRO A 108 -15.21 -9.08 5.47
C PRO A 108 -14.10 -9.95 6.10
N SER A 109 -14.26 -10.28 7.38
CA SER A 109 -13.34 -11.12 8.15
C SER A 109 -13.34 -12.56 7.66
N GLU A 110 -12.45 -13.38 8.21
CA GLU A 110 -12.60 -14.83 8.11
C GLU A 110 -13.86 -15.27 8.88
N GLY A 111 -14.80 -15.90 8.20
CA GLY A 111 -16.11 -16.29 8.74
C GLY A 111 -17.26 -15.38 8.32
N ASP A 112 -16.98 -14.14 7.88
CA ASP A 112 -17.97 -13.21 7.37
C ASP A 112 -17.94 -13.18 5.84
N THR A 113 -19.09 -13.30 5.19
CA THR A 113 -19.19 -13.16 3.74
C THR A 113 -19.42 -11.71 3.31
N GLU A 114 -19.93 -10.86 4.20
CA GLU A 114 -20.31 -9.49 3.88
C GLU A 114 -20.06 -8.51 5.02
N MET A 115 -20.00 -7.22 4.69
CA MET A 115 -19.87 -6.11 5.61
C MET A 115 -20.72 -4.93 5.09
N VAL A 116 -21.53 -4.34 5.96
CA VAL A 116 -22.39 -3.19 5.62
C VAL A 116 -21.86 -1.93 6.31
N PHE A 117 -21.77 -0.84 5.55
CA PHE A 117 -21.38 0.48 6.00
C PHE A 117 -22.61 1.39 5.98
N GLU A 118 -23.34 1.43 7.10
CA GLU A 118 -24.62 2.17 7.22
C GLU A 118 -24.46 3.68 7.02
N ASP A 119 -23.31 4.24 7.40
CA ASP A 119 -23.00 5.67 7.27
C ASP A 119 -22.96 6.15 5.81
N THR A 120 -22.63 5.25 4.88
CA THR A 120 -22.42 5.53 3.45
C THR A 120 -23.31 4.69 2.53
N ASN A 121 -24.15 3.82 3.08
CA ASN A 121 -25.04 2.90 2.35
C ASN A 121 -24.31 2.01 1.33
N PHE A 122 -23.15 1.48 1.71
CA PHE A 122 -22.44 0.47 0.92
C PHE A 122 -22.46 -0.89 1.60
N LYS A 123 -22.53 -1.94 0.79
CA LYS A 123 -22.31 -3.33 1.21
C LYS A 123 -21.14 -3.90 0.43
N LEU A 124 -20.29 -4.63 1.11
CA LEU A 124 -19.12 -5.27 0.54
C LEU A 124 -19.20 -6.77 0.79
N THR A 125 -19.15 -7.57 -0.28
CA THR A 125 -19.23 -9.02 -0.21
C THR A 125 -17.93 -9.64 -0.70
N LEU A 126 -17.41 -10.62 0.04
CA LEU A 126 -16.25 -11.42 -0.37
C LEU A 126 -16.71 -12.51 -1.35
N VAL A 127 -16.20 -12.47 -2.57
CA VAL A 127 -16.53 -13.45 -3.63
C VAL A 127 -15.52 -14.59 -3.64
N SER A 128 -14.23 -14.27 -3.66
CA SER A 128 -13.15 -15.25 -3.70
C SER A 128 -11.87 -14.74 -3.04
N LYS A 129 -11.02 -15.66 -2.60
CA LYS A 129 -9.75 -15.39 -1.91
C LYS A 129 -8.68 -16.35 -2.43
N ASP A 130 -7.60 -15.81 -2.99
CA ASP A 130 -6.42 -16.56 -3.43
C ASP A 130 -5.21 -16.17 -2.57
N VAL A 131 -4.75 -17.09 -1.72
CA VAL A 131 -3.65 -16.88 -0.78
C VAL A 131 -2.36 -17.40 -1.38
N LYS A 132 -1.36 -16.53 -1.52
CA LYS A 132 0.03 -16.88 -1.89
C LYS A 132 0.95 -16.68 -0.68
N SER A 133 2.22 -17.02 -0.85
CA SER A 133 3.22 -16.97 0.23
C SER A 133 3.50 -15.56 0.76
N TYR A 134 3.46 -14.52 -0.10
CA TYR A 134 3.78 -13.13 0.27
C TYR A 134 2.65 -12.12 -0.02
N TYR A 135 1.53 -12.57 -0.59
CA TYR A 135 0.36 -11.73 -0.82
C TYR A 135 -0.92 -12.56 -0.87
N THR A 136 -2.06 -11.89 -0.76
CA THR A 136 -3.39 -12.46 -0.97
C THR A 136 -4.14 -11.58 -1.95
N VAL A 137 -4.90 -12.19 -2.86
CA VAL A 137 -5.84 -11.47 -3.74
C VAL A 137 -7.24 -11.84 -3.32
N ARG A 138 -8.12 -10.84 -3.16
CA ARG A 138 -9.55 -11.06 -2.94
C ARG A 138 -10.33 -10.42 -4.06
N GLN A 139 -11.37 -11.10 -4.52
CA GLN A 139 -12.39 -10.52 -5.36
C GLN A 139 -13.54 -10.10 -4.45
N LEU A 140 -13.91 -8.82 -4.53
CA LEU A 140 -14.96 -8.23 -3.71
C LEU A 140 -16.03 -7.68 -4.63
N THR A 141 -17.29 -7.80 -4.21
CA THR A 141 -18.40 -7.06 -4.82
C THR A 141 -18.76 -5.91 -3.90
N LEU A 142 -18.61 -4.68 -4.40
CA LEU A 142 -19.05 -3.46 -3.74
C LEU A 142 -20.41 -3.06 -4.32
N GLU A 143 -21.43 -3.02 -3.47
CA GLU A 143 -22.81 -2.68 -3.83
C GLU A 143 -23.19 -1.34 -3.19
N ASN A 144 -23.73 -0.44 -4.01
CA ASN A 144 -24.37 0.77 -3.54
C ASN A 144 -25.82 0.44 -3.18
N LEU A 145 -26.16 0.41 -1.90
CA LEU A 145 -27.49 0.02 -1.43
C LEU A 145 -28.58 1.02 -1.83
N SER A 146 -28.21 2.27 -2.13
CA SER A 146 -29.16 3.30 -2.57
C SER A 146 -29.58 3.11 -4.02
N THR A 147 -28.68 2.64 -4.89
CA THR A 147 -28.94 2.46 -6.33
C THR A 147 -29.09 1.01 -6.76
N GLN A 148 -28.71 0.06 -5.89
CA GLN A 148 -28.62 -1.38 -6.17
C GLN A 148 -27.61 -1.74 -7.27
N GLU A 149 -26.75 -0.80 -7.68
CA GLU A 149 -25.64 -1.08 -8.58
C GLU A 149 -24.52 -1.81 -7.83
N SER A 150 -23.88 -2.77 -8.50
CA SER A 150 -22.74 -3.51 -7.97
C SER A 150 -21.52 -3.42 -8.88
N ARG A 151 -20.32 -3.38 -8.29
CA ARG A 151 -19.05 -3.35 -9.00
C ARG A 151 -18.08 -4.34 -8.38
N GLU A 152 -17.29 -4.99 -9.23
CA GLU A 152 -16.18 -5.80 -8.79
C GLU A 152 -14.99 -4.91 -8.41
N VAL A 153 -14.35 -5.23 -7.28
CA VAL A 153 -13.11 -4.62 -6.82
C VAL A 153 -12.12 -5.71 -6.45
N LEU A 154 -10.93 -5.66 -7.03
CA LEU A 154 -9.82 -6.55 -6.66
C LEU A 154 -9.04 -5.96 -5.47
N HIS A 155 -8.85 -6.74 -4.42
CA HIS A 155 -8.08 -6.36 -3.25
C HIS A 155 -6.77 -7.14 -3.22
N PHE A 156 -5.67 -6.43 -3.43
CA PHE A 156 -4.31 -6.96 -3.42
C PHE A 156 -3.65 -6.65 -2.08
N HIS A 157 -3.39 -7.68 -1.28
CA HIS A 157 -2.84 -7.52 0.06
C HIS A 157 -1.44 -8.12 0.13
N TYR A 158 -0.40 -7.28 0.15
CA TYR A 158 0.97 -7.72 0.38
C TYR A 158 1.19 -7.95 1.88
N THR A 159 1.46 -9.21 2.29
CA THR A 159 1.36 -9.65 3.69
C THR A 159 2.70 -9.75 4.41
N THR A 160 3.82 -9.71 3.68
CA THR A 160 5.16 -9.96 4.24
C THR A 160 6.06 -8.72 4.24
N TRP A 161 5.53 -7.52 4.05
CA TRP A 161 6.35 -6.30 4.17
C TRP A 161 6.73 -6.09 5.65
N PRO A 162 8.02 -6.10 6.01
CA PRO A 162 8.44 -6.00 7.40
C PRO A 162 8.17 -4.62 8.01
N ASP A 163 7.95 -4.61 9.32
CA ASP A 163 7.77 -3.36 10.06
C ASP A 163 9.11 -2.63 10.22
N PHE A 164 9.15 -1.36 9.79
CA PHE A 164 10.33 -0.47 9.77
C PHE A 164 11.45 -0.87 8.80
N GLY A 165 11.21 -1.84 7.93
CA GLY A 165 12.17 -2.27 6.91
C GLY A 165 11.64 -2.18 5.49
N VAL A 166 12.34 -2.89 4.62
CA VAL A 166 11.98 -3.14 3.23
C VAL A 166 11.92 -4.64 3.00
N PRO A 167 11.19 -5.14 1.99
CA PRO A 167 11.22 -6.55 1.64
C PRO A 167 12.66 -7.04 1.44
N GLU A 168 12.96 -8.26 1.89
CA GLU A 168 14.32 -8.83 1.81
C GLU A 168 14.79 -8.98 0.35
N SER A 169 13.85 -9.19 -0.56
CA SER A 169 14.12 -9.34 -2.00
C SER A 169 13.21 -8.42 -2.81
N PRO A 170 13.76 -7.63 -3.75
CA PRO A 170 12.97 -6.90 -4.75
C PRO A 170 12.07 -7.82 -5.59
N ALA A 171 12.44 -9.09 -5.79
CA ALA A 171 11.72 -10.01 -6.66
C ALA A 171 10.28 -10.27 -6.20
N SER A 172 10.03 -10.49 -4.89
CA SER A 172 8.67 -10.73 -4.38
C SER A 172 7.80 -9.48 -4.50
N PHE A 173 8.36 -8.30 -4.27
CA PHE A 173 7.70 -7.02 -4.45
C PHE A 173 7.37 -6.76 -5.94
N LEU A 174 8.33 -7.00 -6.85
CA LEU A 174 8.13 -6.84 -8.29
C LEU A 174 7.10 -7.82 -8.84
N ASN A 175 7.15 -9.09 -8.42
CA ASN A 175 6.14 -10.07 -8.78
C ASN A 175 4.75 -9.62 -8.35
N PHE A 176 4.60 -9.12 -7.12
CA PHE A 176 3.33 -8.56 -6.66
C PHE A 176 2.89 -7.35 -7.51
N LEU A 177 3.79 -6.40 -7.79
CA LEU A 177 3.50 -5.26 -8.65
C LEU A 177 3.03 -5.69 -10.04
N PHE A 178 3.69 -6.68 -10.65
CA PHE A 178 3.28 -7.22 -11.94
C PHE A 178 1.92 -7.91 -11.88
N ARG A 179 1.60 -8.63 -10.81
CA ARG A 179 0.24 -9.16 -10.60
C ARG A 179 -0.82 -8.06 -10.54
N VAL A 180 -0.54 -6.94 -9.88
CA VAL A 180 -1.45 -5.78 -9.88
C VAL A 180 -1.58 -5.19 -11.30
N ARG A 181 -0.49 -5.07 -12.06
CA ARG A 181 -0.54 -4.58 -13.46
C ARG A 181 -1.33 -5.51 -14.37
N GLU A 182 -1.08 -6.81 -14.31
CA GLU A 182 -1.72 -7.86 -15.13
C GLU A 182 -3.25 -7.89 -14.92
N SER A 183 -3.73 -7.51 -13.74
CA SER A 183 -5.16 -7.43 -13.46
C SER A 183 -5.89 -6.30 -14.21
N GLY A 184 -5.16 -5.34 -14.79
CA GLY A 184 -5.73 -4.17 -15.44
C GLY A 184 -6.17 -3.05 -14.49
N CYS A 185 -6.10 -3.22 -13.16
CA CYS A 185 -6.51 -2.19 -12.20
C CYS A 185 -5.69 -0.88 -12.26
N LEU A 186 -4.51 -0.90 -12.87
CA LEU A 186 -3.68 0.28 -13.07
C LEU A 186 -3.89 0.96 -14.43
N ALA A 187 -4.72 0.39 -15.31
CA ALA A 187 -4.92 0.90 -16.66
C ALA A 187 -5.55 2.30 -16.67
N SER A 188 -5.23 3.10 -17.70
CA SER A 188 -5.66 4.50 -17.79
C SER A 188 -7.14 4.69 -18.14
N ASP A 189 -7.82 3.64 -18.58
CA ASP A 189 -9.26 3.61 -18.87
C ASP A 189 -10.12 3.26 -17.64
N LYS A 190 -9.49 3.00 -16.50
CA LYS A 190 -10.15 2.76 -15.21
C LYS A 190 -9.96 3.94 -14.27
N GLY A 191 -10.76 3.98 -13.20
CA GLY A 191 -10.48 4.86 -12.08
C GLY A 191 -9.12 4.55 -11.44
N PRO A 192 -8.46 5.53 -10.81
CA PRO A 192 -7.14 5.34 -10.20
C PRO A 192 -7.19 4.25 -9.11
N ALA A 193 -6.22 3.34 -9.11
CA ALA A 193 -6.13 2.33 -8.05
C ALA A 193 -5.89 3.00 -6.69
N VAL A 194 -6.55 2.48 -5.65
CA VAL A 194 -6.37 2.96 -4.28
C VAL A 194 -5.22 2.20 -3.64
N VAL A 195 -4.17 2.90 -3.22
CA VAL A 195 -2.97 2.31 -2.62
C VAL A 195 -2.81 2.82 -1.20
N HIS A 196 -2.70 1.90 -0.23
CA HIS A 196 -2.50 2.29 1.15
C HIS A 196 -1.54 1.38 1.91
N CYS A 197 -1.06 1.91 3.01
CA CYS A 197 -0.41 1.16 4.07
C CYS A 197 -1.04 1.62 5.39
N SER A 198 -0.26 1.93 6.43
CA SER A 198 -0.83 2.59 7.62
C SER A 198 -1.02 4.09 7.41
N ALA A 199 0.03 4.83 7.06
CA ALA A 199 -0.03 6.28 6.83
C ALA A 199 -0.30 6.67 5.37
N GLY A 200 -0.14 5.73 4.44
CA GLY A 200 -0.32 5.99 3.01
C GLY A 200 0.82 6.79 2.36
N ILE A 201 2.05 6.71 2.90
CA ILE A 201 3.20 7.49 2.39
C ILE A 201 4.50 6.69 2.23
N GLY A 202 4.86 5.82 3.19
CA GLY A 202 6.10 5.03 3.10
C GLY A 202 6.03 3.93 2.05
N ARG A 203 5.44 2.78 2.40
CA ARG A 203 5.30 1.62 1.50
C ARG A 203 4.48 1.94 0.25
N SER A 204 3.42 2.72 0.41
CA SER A 204 2.59 3.23 -0.69
C SER A 204 3.38 4.09 -1.67
N GLY A 205 4.24 4.98 -1.16
CA GLY A 205 5.15 5.76 -1.98
C GLY A 205 6.13 4.87 -2.75
N THR A 206 6.71 3.86 -2.09
CA THR A 206 7.61 2.88 -2.75
C THR A 206 6.91 2.14 -3.88
N PHE A 207 5.68 1.67 -3.66
CA PHE A 207 4.89 0.97 -4.68
C PHE A 207 4.68 1.83 -5.93
N CYS A 208 4.10 3.02 -5.74
CA CYS A 208 3.75 3.91 -6.86
C CYS A 208 4.99 4.51 -7.55
N LEU A 209 6.07 4.78 -6.81
CA LEU A 209 7.32 5.26 -7.37
C LEU A 209 7.96 4.23 -8.30
N VAL A 210 8.11 2.98 -7.82
CA VAL A 210 8.70 1.91 -8.64
C VAL A 210 7.80 1.62 -9.85
N ASP A 211 6.47 1.58 -9.67
CA ASP A 211 5.54 1.44 -10.79
C ASP A 211 5.74 2.53 -11.84
N THR A 212 5.79 3.79 -11.41
CA THR A 212 5.95 4.94 -12.32
C THR A 212 7.30 4.89 -13.05
N CYS A 213 8.41 4.67 -12.34
CA CYS A 213 9.74 4.56 -12.95
C CYS A 213 9.79 3.45 -14.00
N LEU A 214 9.32 2.23 -13.66
CA LEU A 214 9.33 1.09 -14.57
C LEU A 214 8.47 1.31 -15.83
N LEU A 215 7.47 2.19 -15.74
CA LEU A 215 6.61 2.58 -16.85
C LEU A 215 7.27 3.67 -17.71
N LEU A 216 7.88 4.68 -17.10
CA LEU A 216 8.69 5.68 -17.80
C LEU A 216 9.82 5.02 -18.59
N MET A 217 10.52 4.06 -17.99
CA MET A 217 11.59 3.30 -18.65
C MET A 217 11.08 2.49 -19.86
N SER A 218 9.78 2.17 -19.91
CA SER A 218 9.18 1.50 -21.07
C SER A 218 8.59 2.46 -22.12
N LEU A 219 8.38 3.73 -21.75
CA LEU A 219 7.79 4.75 -22.62
C LEU A 219 8.85 5.63 -23.30
N ARG A 220 9.95 5.92 -22.60
CA ARG A 220 11.04 6.75 -23.11
C ARG A 220 11.97 5.94 -24.01
N GLU A 221 12.55 6.60 -25.01
CA GLU A 221 13.55 5.99 -25.91
C GLU A 221 14.82 5.57 -25.16
N ASP A 222 15.25 6.39 -24.19
CA ASP A 222 16.38 6.10 -23.31
C ASP A 222 15.88 5.78 -21.89
N PRO A 223 15.87 4.50 -21.47
CA PRO A 223 15.49 4.10 -20.12
C PRO A 223 16.37 4.73 -19.03
N SER A 224 17.66 4.99 -19.33
CA SER A 224 18.61 5.55 -18.37
C SER A 224 18.36 7.03 -18.05
N SER A 225 17.54 7.70 -18.87
CA SER A 225 17.06 9.06 -18.61
C SER A 225 16.08 9.16 -17.43
N VAL A 226 15.54 8.03 -16.95
CA VAL A 226 14.60 8.00 -15.83
C VAL A 226 15.37 8.23 -14.53
N ARG A 227 15.03 9.33 -13.85
CA ARG A 227 15.65 9.73 -12.60
C ARG A 227 14.65 9.53 -11.47
N LEU A 228 14.79 8.42 -10.73
CA LEU A 228 13.92 8.08 -9.59
C LEU A 228 13.70 9.25 -8.62
N ARG A 229 14.75 10.02 -8.32
CA ARG A 229 14.69 11.21 -7.47
C ARG A 229 13.70 12.25 -7.99
N ASP A 230 13.74 12.54 -9.28
CA ASP A 230 12.94 13.60 -9.90
C ASP A 230 11.47 13.16 -9.97
N VAL A 231 11.23 11.87 -10.27
CA VAL A 231 9.89 11.27 -10.19
C VAL A 231 9.34 11.33 -8.76
N LEU A 232 10.15 11.01 -7.75
CA LEU A 232 9.72 11.11 -6.34
C LEU A 232 9.39 12.55 -5.93
N LEU A 233 10.20 13.53 -6.35
CA LEU A 233 9.92 14.94 -6.09
C LEU A 233 8.63 15.38 -6.77
N ASP A 234 8.38 14.98 -8.03
CA ASP A 234 7.12 15.24 -8.72
C ASP A 234 5.93 14.62 -7.97
N MET A 235 5.99 13.34 -7.61
CA MET A 235 4.94 12.67 -6.82
C MET A 235 4.68 13.36 -5.46
N ARG A 236 5.71 13.92 -4.83
CA ARG A 236 5.60 14.65 -3.56
C ARG A 236 4.91 16.02 -3.69
N HIS A 237 4.63 16.51 -4.90
CA HIS A 237 3.73 17.65 -5.09
C HIS A 237 2.27 17.27 -4.82
N TYR A 238 1.92 15.98 -4.93
CA TYR A 238 0.55 15.51 -4.70
C TYR A 238 0.31 15.02 -3.28
N ARG A 239 1.32 14.42 -2.64
CA ARG A 239 1.20 13.94 -1.26
C ARG A 239 2.52 14.06 -0.52
N MET A 240 2.47 14.61 0.69
CA MET A 240 3.66 14.77 1.52
C MET A 240 4.32 13.43 1.89
N GLY A 241 5.63 13.47 2.16
CA GLY A 241 6.31 12.41 2.90
C GLY A 241 6.43 11.04 2.21
N LEU A 242 6.13 10.94 0.91
CA LEU A 242 6.30 9.69 0.16
C LEU A 242 7.73 9.18 0.28
N ILE A 243 7.93 7.90 0.60
CA ILE A 243 9.23 7.34 1.01
C ILE A 243 9.71 7.96 2.34
N GLN A 244 9.54 7.23 3.44
CA GLN A 244 9.82 7.73 4.79
C GLN A 244 11.25 7.51 5.25
N THR A 245 11.91 6.44 4.79
CA THR A 245 13.26 6.06 5.26
C THR A 245 14.27 6.00 4.12
N PRO A 246 15.58 6.19 4.40
CA PRO A 246 16.65 5.96 3.43
C PRO A 246 16.63 4.54 2.86
N ASP A 247 16.27 3.55 3.67
CA ASP A 247 16.19 2.15 3.22
C ASP A 247 15.08 1.94 2.20
N GLN A 248 13.91 2.59 2.37
CA GLN A 248 12.85 2.57 1.36
C GLN A 248 13.31 3.20 0.04
N LEU A 249 14.05 4.30 0.11
CA LEU A 249 14.63 4.94 -1.09
C LEU A 249 15.63 4.01 -1.78
N ARG A 250 16.56 3.41 -1.01
CA ARG A 250 17.53 2.45 -1.53
C ARG A 250 16.84 1.24 -2.15
N PHE A 251 15.79 0.73 -1.52
CA PHE A 251 15.00 -0.38 -2.04
C PHE A 251 14.30 -0.02 -3.34
N SER A 252 13.76 1.20 -3.48
CA SER A 252 13.19 1.66 -4.74
C SER A 252 14.20 1.62 -5.89
N TYR A 253 15.45 2.05 -5.66
CA TYR A 253 16.53 1.92 -6.66
C TYR A 253 16.83 0.45 -6.98
N LEU A 254 16.93 -0.42 -5.97
CA LEU A 254 17.19 -1.85 -6.20
C LEU A 254 16.08 -2.51 -7.03
N ALA A 255 14.82 -2.18 -6.77
CA ALA A 255 13.69 -2.71 -7.51
C ALA A 255 13.63 -2.21 -8.95
N GLU A 256 14.03 -0.97 -9.21
CA GLU A 256 14.15 -0.41 -10.56
C GLU A 256 15.21 -1.15 -11.38
N SER A 257 16.43 -1.31 -10.84
CA SER A 257 17.55 -1.98 -11.52
C SER A 257 17.36 -3.49 -11.69
N TRP A 258 16.60 -4.15 -10.80
CA TRP A 258 16.38 -5.60 -10.88
C TRP A 258 15.72 -6.04 -12.19
N LYS A 259 14.87 -5.19 -12.79
CA LYS A 259 14.22 -5.50 -14.07
C LYS A 259 15.24 -5.57 -15.22
N GLU A 260 16.27 -4.73 -15.19
CA GLU A 260 17.34 -4.75 -16.19
C GLU A 260 18.16 -6.03 -16.07
N LEU A 261 18.54 -6.38 -14.84
CA LEU A 261 19.31 -7.61 -14.55
C LEU A 261 18.52 -8.89 -14.88
N SER A 262 17.20 -8.90 -14.67
CA SER A 262 16.35 -10.06 -15.03
C SER A 262 16.14 -10.26 -16.53
N LYS A 263 16.51 -9.29 -17.37
CA LYS A 263 16.54 -9.44 -18.83
C LYS A 263 17.88 -9.96 -19.34
N GLU A 264 18.92 -9.93 -18.51
CA GLU A 264 20.23 -10.55 -18.76
C GLU A 264 20.24 -12.01 -18.27
N GLU A 265 19.17 -12.78 -18.47
CA GLU A 265 19.31 -14.24 -18.36
C GLU A 265 20.02 -14.76 -19.61
N ASP A 266 21.25 -15.24 -19.40
CA ASP A 266 22.06 -15.96 -20.38
C ASP A 266 21.22 -16.98 -21.16
N PRO A 267 21.50 -17.21 -22.47
CA PRO A 267 20.85 -18.28 -23.20
C PRO A 267 21.04 -19.60 -22.44
N PRO A 268 20.01 -20.46 -22.37
CA PRO A 268 20.14 -21.74 -21.70
C PRO A 268 21.36 -22.48 -22.28
N PRO A 269 22.21 -23.11 -21.44
CA PRO A 269 23.36 -23.84 -21.96
C PRO A 269 22.84 -24.85 -22.98
N GLU A 270 23.39 -24.79 -24.21
CA GLU A 270 23.12 -25.80 -25.22
C GLU A 270 23.37 -27.17 -24.58
N PHE A 271 22.32 -27.98 -24.49
CA PHE A 271 22.44 -29.37 -24.10
C PHE A 271 23.23 -30.09 -25.20
N THR A 272 24.55 -30.05 -25.12
CA THR A 272 25.39 -31.00 -25.86
C THR A 272 25.22 -32.35 -25.18
N PRO A 273 24.63 -33.37 -25.83
CA PRO A 273 24.55 -34.69 -25.24
C PRO A 273 25.98 -35.21 -25.00
N PRO A 274 26.23 -35.95 -23.90
CA PRO A 274 27.55 -36.50 -23.64
C PRO A 274 27.96 -37.45 -24.77
N PRO A 275 29.26 -37.49 -25.14
CA PRO A 275 29.73 -38.37 -26.20
C PRO A 275 29.45 -39.84 -25.87
N PRO A 276 29.19 -40.69 -26.88
CA PRO A 276 28.84 -42.08 -26.66
C PRO A 276 29.97 -42.82 -25.93
N ARG A 277 29.60 -43.60 -24.91
CA ARG A 277 30.56 -44.41 -24.15
C ARG A 277 31.19 -45.47 -25.08
N PRO A 278 32.49 -45.75 -24.94
CA PRO A 278 33.14 -46.82 -25.71
C PRO A 278 32.56 -48.19 -25.33
N PRO A 279 32.56 -49.16 -26.28
CA PRO A 279 31.93 -50.46 -26.08
C PRO A 279 32.61 -51.25 -24.96
N LYS A 280 31.78 -51.92 -24.14
CA LYS A 280 32.22 -52.81 -23.06
C LYS A 280 33.00 -53.99 -23.65
N ARG A 281 34.25 -54.16 -23.23
CA ARG A 281 35.00 -55.41 -23.42
C ARG A 281 34.35 -56.51 -22.58
N PHE A 282 34.05 -57.63 -23.23
CA PHE A 282 33.62 -58.87 -22.58
C PHE A 282 34.83 -59.66 -22.06
N GLY A 283 34.66 -60.27 -20.89
CA GLY A 283 35.44 -61.40 -20.38
C GLY A 283 36.33 -61.07 -19.17
N VAL A 284 36.52 -61.91 -18.15
CA VAL A 284 35.99 -63.22 -17.73
C VAL A 284 36.30 -63.33 -16.22
N ASP A 285 35.35 -63.88 -15.46
CA ASP A 285 35.39 -64.55 -14.14
C ASP A 285 36.51 -64.33 -13.10
N SER A 286 36.12 -64.04 -11.85
CA SER A 286 36.14 -65.07 -10.77
C SER A 286 35.71 -64.57 -9.37
N HIS A 287 34.65 -65.22 -8.87
CA HIS A 287 34.43 -65.81 -7.53
C HIS A 287 34.56 -65.01 -6.19
N ASN A 288 33.40 -64.99 -5.49
CA ASN A 288 33.11 -65.11 -4.04
C ASN A 288 33.88 -64.24 -3.00
N GLY A 289 33.26 -63.54 -2.04
CA GLY A 289 31.84 -63.45 -1.69
C GLY A 289 31.60 -62.74 -0.34
N ARG A 290 30.32 -62.74 0.04
CA ARG A 290 29.70 -62.54 1.38
C ARG A 290 29.02 -61.19 1.66
N MET A 291 27.73 -61.35 1.95
CA MET A 291 26.67 -60.37 2.15
C MET A 291 26.61 -59.80 3.57
N ALA A 292 25.99 -58.62 3.70
CA ALA A 292 25.02 -58.38 4.76
C ALA A 292 23.88 -57.50 4.18
N ALA A 293 22.65 -57.96 4.34
CA ALA A 293 21.41 -57.36 3.87
C ALA A 293 20.57 -56.94 5.08
N PHE A 294 19.78 -55.86 4.96
CA PHE A 294 18.49 -55.75 5.62
C PHE A 294 17.53 -54.86 4.81
N PRO A 295 16.29 -55.32 4.52
CA PRO A 295 15.26 -54.57 3.81
C PRO A 295 14.15 -54.00 4.73
N PHE A 296 13.36 -53.09 4.15
CA PHE A 296 12.12 -52.47 4.64
C PHE A 296 11.06 -53.45 5.20
N PRO A 297 10.05 -52.91 5.93
CA PRO A 297 8.67 -53.40 5.74
C PRO A 297 7.59 -52.31 5.56
N VAL A 298 6.50 -52.76 4.93
CA VAL A 298 5.24 -52.10 4.51
C VAL A 298 4.15 -52.29 5.61
N PRO A 299 3.03 -51.52 5.65
CA PRO A 299 2.14 -51.41 6.83
C PRO A 299 0.86 -52.27 6.77
N ILE A 300 0.21 -52.48 7.93
CA ILE A 300 -1.07 -53.19 8.07
C ILE A 300 -2.01 -52.51 9.12
N THR A 301 -3.25 -52.27 8.66
CA THR A 301 -4.63 -52.05 9.22
C THR A 301 -4.98 -51.73 10.70
N LYS A 302 -6.06 -50.90 10.83
CA LYS A 302 -6.96 -50.47 11.94
C LYS A 302 -7.75 -51.65 12.64
N PRO A 303 -8.52 -51.52 13.78
CA PRO A 303 -9.44 -50.41 14.15
C PRO A 303 -9.79 -50.11 15.67
N ASP A 304 -10.66 -49.10 15.83
CA ASP A 304 -11.69 -48.78 16.86
C ASP A 304 -11.43 -48.07 18.23
N ASP A 305 -12.47 -47.27 18.56
CA ASP A 305 -12.97 -46.67 19.81
C ASP A 305 -12.68 -45.19 20.23
N GLU A 306 -13.80 -44.49 20.53
CA GLU A 306 -13.99 -43.06 20.85
C GLU A 306 -13.80 -42.68 22.37
N PRO A 307 -14.39 -41.59 22.92
CA PRO A 307 -13.79 -40.26 23.06
C PRO A 307 -13.68 -39.81 24.54
N VAL A 308 -12.82 -38.84 24.88
CA VAL A 308 -12.89 -38.16 26.18
C VAL A 308 -12.68 -36.65 26.06
N THR A 309 -13.51 -35.97 26.83
CA THR A 309 -13.88 -34.56 26.93
C THR A 309 -12.85 -33.67 27.64
N GLY A 310 -12.95 -32.37 27.34
CA GLY A 310 -12.86 -31.27 28.32
C GLY A 310 -11.46 -30.87 28.82
N HIS A 311 -11.09 -29.60 28.61
CA HIS A 311 -10.93 -28.66 29.72
C HIS A 311 -10.67 -27.22 29.20
N HIS A 312 -11.58 -26.34 29.61
CA HIS A 312 -11.39 -24.90 29.65
C HIS A 312 -10.11 -24.53 30.43
N ASN A 313 -9.36 -23.54 29.95
CA ASN A 313 -8.61 -22.64 30.83
C ASN A 313 -8.65 -21.23 30.26
N SER A 314 -9.47 -20.40 30.90
CA SER A 314 -9.46 -18.95 30.84
C SER A 314 -8.28 -18.42 31.65
N PHE A 315 -7.52 -17.48 31.08
CA PHE A 315 -6.60 -16.64 31.84
C PHE A 315 -6.93 -15.17 31.61
N HIS A 316 -7.51 -14.55 32.64
CA HIS A 316 -7.48 -13.11 32.87
C HIS A 316 -6.19 -12.76 33.60
N ILE A 317 -5.43 -11.78 33.11
CA ILE A 317 -4.54 -10.95 33.96
C ILE A 317 -4.66 -9.48 33.54
N SER A 318 -4.79 -8.66 34.57
CA SER A 318 -4.97 -7.21 34.63
C SER A 318 -3.66 -6.40 34.58
N SER A 319 -3.76 -5.22 33.95
CA SER A 319 -3.27 -3.86 34.33
C SER A 319 -1.86 -3.56 34.92
N ALA A 320 -1.36 -2.39 34.44
CA ALA A 320 -0.35 -1.43 34.98
C ALA A 320 1.11 -1.61 34.46
N ALA A 321 1.66 -0.77 33.56
CA ALA A 321 2.09 0.67 33.61
C ALA A 321 3.56 0.85 34.08
N PRO A 322 4.30 1.95 33.77
CA PRO A 322 4.37 2.78 32.55
C PRO A 322 5.82 2.97 32.02
N GLU A 323 5.93 3.86 31.02
CA GLU A 323 7.05 4.28 30.18
C GLU A 323 8.40 4.65 30.85
N THR A 324 9.49 4.47 30.10
CA THR A 324 10.78 5.14 30.32
C THR A 324 11.09 6.13 29.20
N GLU A 325 11.35 7.37 29.60
CA GLU A 325 11.81 8.51 28.82
C GLU A 325 13.13 8.27 28.08
N LEU A 326 13.33 8.92 26.93
CA LEU A 326 14.58 9.63 26.61
C LEU A 326 14.45 10.55 25.39
N ARG A 327 15.02 11.76 25.54
CA ARG A 327 15.25 12.88 24.60
C ARG A 327 14.13 13.91 24.39
N ARG A 328 14.06 14.85 25.34
CA ARG A 328 13.88 16.29 25.04
C ARG A 328 15.24 16.92 24.74
N ARG A 329 15.29 17.86 23.79
CA ARG A 329 16.35 18.88 23.69
C ARG A 329 15.71 20.27 23.60
N ALA A 330 16.39 21.17 24.31
CA ALA A 330 16.15 22.57 24.63
C ALA A 330 15.54 23.47 23.53
N VAL A 331 14.58 24.29 23.95
CA VAL A 331 14.30 25.62 23.39
C VAL A 331 14.80 26.63 24.41
N GLY A 332 15.65 27.54 23.97
CA GLY A 332 16.20 28.62 24.78
C GLY A 332 15.16 29.69 25.07
N ASP A 333 15.17 30.14 26.32
CA ASP A 333 14.39 31.24 26.87
C ASP A 333 15.08 32.57 26.51
N ALA A 334 14.28 33.53 26.05
CA ALA A 334 14.67 34.93 25.96
C ALA A 334 13.48 35.76 26.46
N SER A 335 13.56 36.13 27.72
CA SER A 335 12.75 37.16 28.36
C SER A 335 13.09 38.53 27.78
N ASP A 336 12.08 39.35 27.47
CA ASP A 336 12.10 40.75 27.90
C ASP A 336 10.70 41.35 28.01
N ARG A 337 10.61 42.28 28.95
CA ARG A 337 9.41 42.86 29.57
C ARG A 337 8.91 44.12 28.86
N VAL A 338 7.58 44.21 28.77
CA VAL A 338 6.65 45.32 29.15
C VAL A 338 6.83 46.74 28.55
N THR A 339 5.66 47.31 28.17
CA THR A 339 5.17 48.71 28.07
C THR A 339 4.62 48.98 26.65
N ASP A 340 3.51 49.69 26.40
CA ASP A 340 2.35 50.14 27.16
C ASP A 340 1.25 50.51 26.12
N GLU A 341 -0.01 50.52 26.57
CA GLU A 341 -1.19 51.26 26.06
C GLU A 341 -1.31 51.79 24.60
N ALA A 342 -2.40 51.40 23.90
CA ALA A 342 -3.51 52.29 23.49
C ALA A 342 -4.40 51.65 22.39
N GLN A 343 -5.72 51.70 22.60
CA GLN A 343 -6.83 51.53 21.64
C GLN A 343 -7.52 52.90 21.45
N PRO A 344 -8.52 53.12 20.54
CA PRO A 344 -9.01 52.38 19.36
C PRO A 344 -9.28 53.33 18.14
N GLU A 345 -10.17 52.90 17.23
CA GLU A 345 -10.77 53.61 16.06
C GLU A 345 -10.01 53.43 14.73
N GLY A 346 -10.61 53.15 13.57
CA GLY A 346 -12.00 53.02 13.15
C GLY A 346 -12.03 53.03 11.60
N LEU A 347 -13.10 52.47 11.04
CA LEU A 347 -13.59 52.59 9.65
C LEU A 347 -12.91 51.82 8.49
N ARG A 348 -13.75 50.99 7.86
CA ARG A 348 -13.68 50.48 6.48
C ARG A 348 -13.83 51.64 5.46
N PRO A 349 -13.54 51.39 4.18
CA PRO A 349 -14.67 51.13 3.28
C PRO A 349 -14.46 50.01 2.25
N GLU A 350 -15.58 49.49 1.77
CA GLU A 350 -15.73 48.45 0.75
C GLU A 350 -15.69 48.98 -0.70
N THR A 351 -15.47 48.03 -1.63
CA THR A 351 -15.97 47.87 -3.03
C THR A 351 -15.13 48.38 -4.22
N PRO A 352 -15.37 47.89 -5.47
CA PRO A 352 -16.21 46.76 -5.94
C PRO A 352 -15.52 45.76 -6.93
N ARG A 353 -16.22 44.64 -7.21
CA ARG A 353 -16.00 43.72 -8.35
C ARG A 353 -16.49 44.31 -9.68
N PRO A 354 -15.95 43.89 -10.84
CA PRO A 354 -16.69 43.95 -12.10
C PRO A 354 -17.26 42.58 -12.50
N ALA A 355 -18.47 42.60 -13.04
CA ALA A 355 -19.14 41.52 -13.75
C ALA A 355 -19.03 41.76 -15.27
N VAL A 356 -18.81 40.70 -16.07
CA VAL A 356 -19.01 40.67 -17.53
C VAL A 356 -19.47 39.24 -17.85
N ALA A 357 -20.78 39.00 -17.97
CA ALA A 357 -21.60 39.05 -19.18
C ALA A 357 -21.28 37.91 -20.18
N ALA A 358 -22.22 36.97 -20.25
CA ALA A 358 -22.33 35.94 -21.26
C ALA A 358 -22.77 36.56 -22.60
N ALA A 359 -22.17 36.09 -23.70
CA ALA A 359 -22.68 36.28 -25.04
C ALA A 359 -22.98 34.89 -25.62
N VAL A 360 -24.26 34.69 -25.92
CA VAL A 360 -24.79 33.67 -26.82
C VAL A 360 -25.10 34.43 -28.11
N ASP A 361 -24.59 33.97 -29.25
CA ASP A 361 -25.36 34.00 -30.50
C ASP A 361 -24.73 33.12 -31.60
N THR A 362 -25.64 32.41 -32.27
CA THR A 362 -25.61 31.70 -33.57
C THR A 362 -24.74 30.46 -33.76
#